data_AF-A0A7K4IM23-F1
#
_entry.id   AF-A0A7K4IM23-F1
#
_cell.length_a   1.000
_cell.length_b   1.000
_cell.length_c   1.000
_cell.angle_alpha   90.00
_cell.angle_beta   90.00
_cell.angle_gamma   90.00
#
_symmetry.space_group_name_H-M   'P 1'
#
loop_
_entity.id
_entity.type
_entity.pdbx_description
1 polymer ?
#
loop_
_entity_poly.entity_id
_entity_poly.type
_entity_poly.pdbx_seq_one_letter_code
_entity_poly.pdbx_strand_id
1 'polypeptide(L)'
;MKEKNLERGIIVTSGRYTHAVKQSANKKGVELLPKTFPVFDLFEHKLVPRHEILTQKEKEQMLTEYKVQPYQLPQIKSSDPAVKVIDARPGDILRIIRKSSTSGEHIGYRYVVE
;
A
#
# COMPACT_ATOMS: atom_id res chain seq x y z
N MET A 1 14.78 16.78 -7.36
CA MET A 1 14.58 16.53 -5.92
C MET A 1 15.20 17.65 -5.11
N LYS A 2 16.53 17.72 -4.94
CA LYS A 2 17.21 18.76 -4.14
C LYS A 2 16.98 20.20 -4.63
N GLU A 3 17.09 20.44 -5.92
CA GLU A 3 16.92 21.78 -6.50
C GLU A 3 15.47 22.32 -6.36
N LYS A 4 14.48 21.43 -6.25
CA LYS A 4 13.06 21.78 -6.07
C LYS A 4 12.53 21.50 -4.66
N ASN A 5 13.40 21.17 -3.70
CA ASN A 5 13.02 20.72 -2.34
C ASN A 5 11.88 19.67 -2.30
N LEU A 6 11.99 18.65 -3.16
CA LEU A 6 11.05 17.52 -3.17
C LEU A 6 11.60 16.36 -2.33
N GLU A 7 10.76 15.84 -1.42
CA GLU A 7 11.09 14.72 -0.53
C GLU A 7 10.90 13.35 -1.20
N ARG A 8 9.91 13.23 -2.08
CA ARG A 8 9.57 11.99 -2.80
C ARG A 8 9.33 12.23 -4.28
N GLY A 9 9.57 11.20 -5.09
CA GLY A 9 9.34 11.24 -6.53
C GLY A 9 8.99 9.87 -7.08
N ILE A 10 8.18 9.85 -8.13
CA ILE A 10 7.83 8.64 -8.87
C ILE A 10 8.46 8.72 -10.25
N ILE A 11 9.15 7.66 -10.66
CA ILE A 11 9.71 7.52 -12.00
C ILE A 11 8.98 6.40 -12.72
N VAL A 12 8.48 6.72 -13.91
CA VAL A 12 7.85 5.78 -14.85
C VAL A 12 8.71 5.71 -16.10
N THR A 13 9.09 4.50 -16.53
CA THR A 13 9.88 4.31 -17.74
C THR A 13 9.30 3.20 -18.60
N SER A 14 9.52 3.29 -19.92
CA SER A 14 9.12 2.27 -20.89
C SER A 14 10.06 1.06 -20.91
N GLY A 15 11.31 1.24 -20.46
CA GLY A 15 12.37 0.22 -20.45
C GLY A 15 12.54 -0.48 -19.10
N ARG A 16 13.56 -1.33 -18.99
CA ARG A 16 13.94 -1.99 -17.73
C ARG A 16 14.81 -1.05 -16.90
N TYR A 17 14.56 -1.00 -15.59
CA TYR A 17 15.49 -0.36 -14.65
C TYR A 17 16.77 -1.17 -14.52
N THR A 18 17.91 -0.52 -14.63
CA THR A 18 19.22 -1.13 -14.36
C THR A 18 19.35 -1.46 -12.87
N HIS A 19 20.21 -2.43 -12.54
CA HIS A 19 20.40 -2.85 -11.16
C HIS A 19 20.87 -1.70 -10.25
N ALA A 20 21.77 -0.84 -10.76
CA ALA A 20 22.25 0.35 -10.04
C ALA A 20 21.12 1.33 -9.69
N VAL A 21 20.16 1.53 -10.60
CA VAL A 21 18.99 2.39 -10.33
C VAL A 21 18.09 1.76 -9.28
N LYS A 22 17.81 0.45 -9.38
CA LYS A 22 16.99 -0.27 -8.39
C LYS A 22 17.55 -0.15 -6.97
N GLN A 23 18.87 -0.28 -6.80
CA GLN A 23 19.50 -0.15 -5.48
C GLN A 23 19.53 1.30 -4.94
N SER A 24 19.65 2.29 -5.83
CA SER A 24 19.82 3.70 -5.44
C SER A 24 18.50 4.47 -5.30
N ALA A 25 17.43 4.01 -5.95
CA ALA A 25 16.13 4.68 -5.96
C ALA A 25 15.51 4.79 -4.55
N ASN A 26 15.44 3.69 -3.81
CA ASN A 26 14.94 3.68 -2.43
C ASN A 26 15.69 4.66 -1.53
N LYS A 27 17.02 4.71 -1.63
CA LYS A 27 17.87 5.63 -0.84
C LYS A 27 17.63 7.11 -1.16
N LYS A 28 17.12 7.41 -2.35
CA LYS A 28 16.84 8.78 -2.82
C LYS A 28 15.37 9.16 -2.66
N GLY A 29 14.55 8.32 -2.03
CA GLY A 29 13.10 8.56 -1.89
C GLY A 29 12.38 8.52 -3.24
N VAL A 30 12.91 7.76 -4.20
CA VAL A 30 12.34 7.63 -5.54
C VAL A 30 11.72 6.25 -5.70
N GLU A 31 10.45 6.21 -6.06
CA GLU A 31 9.75 4.98 -6.38
C GLU A 31 9.77 4.71 -7.88
N LEU A 32 10.06 3.47 -8.24
CA LEU A 32 10.16 3.03 -9.63
C LEU A 32 8.90 2.25 -10.00
N LEU A 33 8.06 2.82 -10.85
CA LEU A 33 6.89 2.12 -11.39
C LEU A 33 7.29 1.35 -12.65
N PRO A 34 7.14 0.01 -12.66
CA PRO A 34 7.42 -0.79 -13.85
C PRO A 34 6.30 -0.60 -14.89
N LYS A 35 6.62 -0.86 -16.18
CA LYS A 35 5.62 -0.86 -17.25
C LYS A 35 4.46 -1.86 -17.03
N THR A 36 4.69 -2.89 -16.23
CA THR A 36 3.66 -3.87 -15.86
C THR A 36 2.63 -3.30 -14.88
N PHE A 37 2.88 -2.12 -14.30
CA PHE A 37 1.93 -1.47 -13.42
C PHE A 37 0.70 -1.02 -14.23
N PRO A 38 -0.53 -1.19 -13.70
CA PRO A 38 -1.75 -0.80 -14.39
C PRO A 38 -1.72 0.67 -14.82
N VAL A 39 -2.15 0.93 -16.06
CA VAL A 39 -2.33 2.29 -16.60
C VAL A 39 -3.71 2.88 -16.29
N PHE A 40 -4.58 2.10 -15.67
CA PHE A 40 -5.94 2.46 -15.26
C PHE A 40 -6.05 2.47 -13.73
N ASP A 41 -7.09 3.12 -13.21
CA ASP A 41 -7.35 3.13 -11.77
C ASP A 41 -7.81 1.75 -11.29
N LEU A 42 -7.02 1.14 -10.40
CA LEU A 42 -7.31 -0.15 -9.80
C LEU A 42 -8.62 -0.16 -9.01
N PHE A 43 -8.96 0.95 -8.35
CA PHE A 43 -10.12 1.03 -7.46
C PHE A 43 -11.45 1.18 -8.20
N GLU A 44 -11.43 1.47 -9.51
CA GLU A 44 -12.63 1.42 -10.35
C GLU A 44 -13.07 -0.03 -10.62
N HIS A 45 -12.18 -1.01 -10.47
CA HIS A 45 -12.52 -2.39 -10.73
C HIS A 45 -13.43 -2.94 -9.62
N LYS A 46 -14.60 -3.49 -10.01
CA LYS A 46 -15.62 -4.04 -9.11
C LYS A 46 -15.08 -5.04 -8.07
N LEU A 47 -14.02 -5.79 -8.40
CA LEU A 47 -13.44 -6.79 -7.50
C LEU A 47 -12.37 -6.23 -6.56
N VAL A 48 -11.92 -5.00 -6.76
CA VAL A 48 -10.94 -4.33 -5.90
C VAL A 48 -11.69 -3.50 -4.86
N PRO A 49 -11.72 -3.92 -3.58
CA PRO A 49 -12.35 -3.14 -2.53
C PRO A 49 -11.52 -1.89 -2.21
N ARG A 50 -12.14 -0.96 -1.48
CA ARG A 50 -11.46 0.25 -1.01
C ARG A 50 -10.47 -0.11 0.11
N HIS A 51 -9.24 0.38 -0.02
CA HIS A 51 -8.17 0.20 0.95
C HIS A 51 -7.80 1.56 1.56
N GLU A 52 -7.73 1.63 2.88
CA GLU A 52 -7.37 2.85 3.62
C GLU A 52 -6.28 2.53 4.64
N ILE A 53 -5.28 3.40 4.77
CA ILE A 53 -4.25 3.27 5.80
C ILE A 53 -4.83 3.77 7.13
N LEU A 54 -4.75 2.96 8.18
CA LEU A 54 -5.14 3.39 9.51
C LEU A 54 -4.14 4.40 10.07
N THR A 55 -4.66 5.44 10.72
CA THR A 55 -3.83 6.34 11.52
C THR A 55 -3.26 5.61 12.74
N GLN A 56 -2.18 6.16 13.33
CA GLN A 56 -1.55 5.55 14.51
C GLN A 56 -2.55 5.35 15.66
N LYS A 57 -3.45 6.32 15.87
CA LYS A 57 -4.50 6.25 16.90
C LYS A 57 -5.52 5.15 16.59
N GLU A 58 -6.01 5.06 15.36
CA GLU A 58 -6.95 4.00 14.96
C GLU A 58 -6.31 2.61 15.05
N LYS A 59 -5.03 2.50 14.68
CA LYS A 59 -4.25 1.26 14.79
C LYS A 59 -4.18 0.77 16.24
N GLU A 60 -3.82 1.65 17.18
CA GLU A 60 -3.73 1.30 18.60
C GLU A 60 -5.10 0.93 19.20
N GLN A 61 -6.14 1.67 18.83
CA GLN A 61 -7.51 1.36 19.24
C GLN A 61 -7.96 -0.01 18.73
N MET A 62 -7.74 -0.30 17.44
CA MET A 62 -8.11 -1.57 16.82
C MET A 62 -7.38 -2.76 17.47
N LEU A 63 -6.06 -2.66 17.66
CA LEU A 63 -5.27 -3.73 18.28
C LEU A 63 -5.72 -3.99 19.73
N THR A 64 -6.10 -2.93 20.45
CA THR A 64 -6.61 -3.04 21.83
C THR A 64 -8.00 -3.66 21.89
N GLU A 65 -8.91 -3.23 21.01
CA GLU A 65 -10.29 -3.72 20.94
C GLU A 65 -10.34 -5.20 20.60
N TYR A 66 -9.62 -5.62 19.56
CA TYR A 66 -9.56 -7.02 19.14
C TYR A 66 -8.58 -7.86 19.98
N LYS A 67 -7.77 -7.23 20.83
CA LYS A 67 -6.72 -7.87 21.66
C LYS A 67 -5.78 -8.75 20.84
N VAL A 68 -5.37 -8.25 19.67
CA VAL A 68 -4.48 -8.93 18.74
C VAL A 68 -3.18 -8.16 18.55
N GLN A 69 -2.13 -8.88 18.22
CA GLN A 69 -0.85 -8.34 17.80
C GLN A 69 -0.83 -8.15 16.27
N PRO A 70 -0.05 -7.20 15.73
CA PRO A 70 -0.03 -6.92 14.28
C PRO A 70 0.25 -8.15 13.41
N TYR A 71 1.14 -9.05 13.85
CA TYR A 71 1.50 -10.26 13.11
C TYR A 71 0.40 -11.32 13.06
N GLN A 72 -0.62 -11.21 13.93
CA GLN A 72 -1.78 -12.12 13.96
C GLN A 72 -2.84 -11.71 12.95
N LEU A 73 -2.76 -10.50 12.39
CA LEU A 73 -3.67 -10.04 11.35
C LEU A 73 -3.32 -10.75 10.02
N PRO A 74 -4.32 -10.94 9.13
CA PRO A 74 -4.05 -11.39 7.77
C PRO A 74 -3.06 -10.46 7.09
N GLN A 75 -2.06 -11.02 6.42
CA GLN A 75 -0.96 -10.26 5.85
C GLN A 75 -1.22 -9.87 4.40
N ILE A 76 -0.67 -8.74 3.98
CA ILE A 76 -0.63 -8.28 2.59
C ILE A 76 0.79 -7.83 2.25
N LYS A 77 1.28 -8.20 1.06
CA LYS A 77 2.65 -7.86 0.67
C LYS A 77 2.75 -6.40 0.22
N SER A 78 3.88 -5.77 0.52
CA SER A 78 4.28 -4.45 0.04
C SER A 78 4.38 -4.38 -1.49
N SER A 79 4.57 -5.53 -2.13
CA SER A 79 4.60 -5.68 -3.57
C SER A 79 3.23 -5.61 -4.25
N ASP A 80 2.13 -5.73 -3.50
CA ASP A 80 0.76 -5.71 -4.03
C ASP A 80 0.43 -4.36 -4.69
N PRO A 81 -0.21 -4.33 -5.87
CA PRO A 81 -0.53 -3.09 -6.57
C PRO A 81 -1.38 -2.12 -5.75
N ALA A 82 -2.38 -2.60 -4.99
CA ALA A 82 -3.26 -1.74 -4.20
C ALA A 82 -2.48 -1.05 -3.07
N VAL A 83 -1.54 -1.76 -2.45
CA VAL A 83 -0.65 -1.25 -1.39
C VAL A 83 0.27 -0.16 -1.93
N LYS A 84 0.81 -0.34 -3.14
CA LYS A 84 1.65 0.66 -3.80
C LYS A 84 0.89 1.93 -4.18
N VAL A 85 -0.32 1.81 -4.71
CA VAL A 85 -1.12 3.00 -5.07
C VAL A 85 -1.41 3.87 -3.86
N ILE A 86 -1.69 3.27 -2.70
CA ILE A 86 -1.95 4.01 -1.45
C ILE A 86 -0.68 4.40 -0.69
N ASP A 87 0.52 4.07 -1.20
CA ASP A 87 1.82 4.35 -0.55
C ASP A 87 1.93 3.78 0.87
N ALA A 88 1.35 2.60 1.10
CA ALA A 88 1.45 1.91 2.38
C ALA A 88 2.79 1.18 2.52
N ARG A 89 3.36 1.22 3.73
CA ARG A 89 4.68 0.67 4.04
C ARG A 89 4.57 -0.58 4.92
N PRO A 90 5.58 -1.47 4.91
CA PRO A 90 5.66 -2.55 5.89
C PRO A 90 5.51 -2.01 7.32
N GLY A 91 4.62 -2.59 8.11
CA GLY A 91 4.26 -2.10 9.44
C GLY A 91 2.91 -1.37 9.52
N ASP A 92 2.37 -0.93 8.38
CA ASP A 92 1.06 -0.30 8.32
C ASP A 92 -0.07 -1.33 8.40
N ILE A 93 -1.24 -0.89 8.86
CA ILE A 93 -2.45 -1.69 8.87
C ILE A 93 -3.46 -1.04 7.94
N LEU A 94 -4.00 -1.84 7.03
CA LEU A 94 -4.99 -1.42 6.05
C LEU A 94 -6.39 -1.81 6.54
N ARG A 95 -7.32 -0.85 6.44
CA ARG A 95 -8.76 -1.08 6.53
C ARG A 95 -9.29 -1.33 5.13
N ILE A 96 -9.89 -2.49 4.92
CA ILE A 96 -10.44 -2.94 3.65
C ILE A 96 -11.96 -2.97 3.77
N ILE A 97 -12.63 -2.11 3.01
CA ILE A 97 -14.08 -1.98 3.02
C ILE A 97 -14.62 -2.61 1.74
N ARG A 98 -15.38 -3.70 1.89
CA ARG A 98 -15.98 -4.43 0.76
C ARG A 98 -17.50 -4.53 0.92
N LYS A 99 -18.21 -4.55 -0.20
CA LYS A 99 -19.63 -4.90 -0.22
C LYS A 99 -19.80 -6.38 0.11
N SER A 100 -20.71 -6.67 1.02
CA SER A 100 -21.05 -8.02 1.49
C SER A 100 -22.52 -8.28 1.20
N SER A 101 -22.83 -9.45 0.66
CA SER A 101 -24.22 -9.85 0.41
C SER A 101 -25.01 -10.09 1.70
N THR A 102 -24.32 -10.41 2.81
CA THR A 102 -24.96 -10.72 4.10
C THR A 102 -25.08 -9.49 5.00
N SER A 103 -24.02 -8.70 5.11
CA SER A 103 -23.91 -7.58 6.06
C SER A 103 -24.00 -6.19 5.40
N GLY A 104 -24.21 -6.12 4.08
CA GLY A 104 -24.15 -4.89 3.30
C GLY A 104 -22.71 -4.43 3.09
N GLU A 105 -22.03 -4.05 4.17
CA GLU A 105 -20.61 -3.74 4.19
C GLU A 105 -19.86 -4.67 5.15
N HIS A 106 -18.62 -5.00 4.78
CA HIS A 106 -17.73 -5.79 5.61
C HIS A 106 -16.37 -5.10 5.68
N ILE A 107 -15.90 -4.86 6.89
CA ILE A 107 -14.61 -4.26 7.18
C ILE A 107 -13.64 -5.36 7.57
N GLY A 108 -12.51 -5.45 6.88
CA GLY A 108 -11.41 -6.33 7.23
C GLY A 108 -10.12 -5.55 7.44
N TYR A 109 -9.23 -6.06 8.30
CA TYR A 109 -7.93 -5.44 8.55
C TYR A 109 -6.81 -6.34 8.05
N ARG A 110 -5.80 -5.75 7.41
CA ARG A 110 -4.61 -6.47 6.95
C ARG A 110 -3.32 -5.76 7.34
N TYR A 111 -2.31 -6.54 7.73
CA TYR A 111 -0.99 -6.02 8.08
C TYR A 111 -0.04 -6.09 6.88
N VAL A 112 0.62 -4.96 6.58
CA VAL A 112 1.56 -4.88 5.46
C VAL A 112 2.90 -5.49 5.85
N VAL A 113 3.34 -6.49 5.08
CA VAL A 113 4.63 -7.17 5.21
C VAL A 113 5.47 -6.97 3.95
N GLU A 114 6.77 -7.21 4.03
CA GLU A 114 7.68 -7.08 2.88
C GLU A 114 7.35 -8.09 1.75
#